data_AF-A0A7W5D1P0-F1
#
_entry.id   AF-A0A7W5D1P0-F1
#
_cell.length_a   1.000
_cell.length_b   1.000
_cell.length_c   1.000
_cell.angle_alpha   90.00
_cell.angle_beta   90.00
_cell.angle_gamma   90.00
#
_symmetry.space_group_name_H-M   'P 1'
#
loop_
_entity.id
_entity.type
_entity.pdbx_description
1 polymer ?
#
loop_
_entity_poly.entity_id
_entity_poly.type
_entity_poly.pdbx_seq_one_letter_code
_entity_poly.pdbx_strand_id
1 'polypeptide(L)'
;MDKLVYLHELDSVRTSSQEVAVARRALYEEIVLNGNTVVLTFNQLADSRAFLGLAMESEEMLAAIKGLMLCGAIKISRFGDKRTASQYLQDNLRPSAAGSHGKFVLSGWNIPAVLNIEARERMRDGIYRALRNSDTAYLDSLLVADDAELSALCEPGEVMDVRRYREAVAEAKRLVDLMLAISNSPLSYVDVNLEARPALEDALRLVREGSSRGASAEA
;
A
#
# COMPACT_ATOMS: atom_id res chain seq x y z
N MET A 1 15.19 12.06 22.42
CA MET A 1 13.93 11.30 22.46
C MET A 1 13.90 10.55 21.16
N ASP A 2 13.88 9.21 21.20
CA ASP A 2 14.06 8.31 20.05
C ASP A 2 13.39 6.96 20.36
N LYS A 3 12.12 6.98 20.80
CA LYS A 3 11.44 5.73 21.12
C LYS A 3 10.93 5.08 19.85
N LEU A 4 10.93 3.75 19.84
CA LEU A 4 10.17 2.96 18.88
C LEU A 4 8.72 2.90 19.37
N VAL A 5 7.78 3.40 18.57
CA VAL A 5 6.37 3.47 18.92
C VAL A 5 5.55 2.65 17.93
N TYR A 6 4.69 1.79 18.48
CA TYR A 6 3.68 1.06 17.73
C TYR A 6 2.34 1.82 17.85
N LEU A 7 1.66 2.03 16.73
CA LEU A 7 0.39 2.75 16.68
C LEU A 7 -0.76 1.78 16.36
N HIS A 8 -1.49 1.35 17.38
CA HIS A 8 -2.67 0.50 17.23
C HIS A 8 -3.82 1.15 16.45
N GLU A 9 -3.81 2.49 16.34
CA GLU A 9 -4.72 3.27 15.53
C GLU A 9 -4.60 2.95 14.05
N LEU A 10 -3.43 2.46 13.60
CA LEU A 10 -3.18 2.06 12.22
C LEU A 10 -3.65 0.63 11.90
N ASP A 11 -4.25 -0.10 12.85
CA ASP A 11 -4.70 -1.47 12.60
C ASP A 11 -5.77 -1.55 11.50
N SER A 12 -5.77 -2.64 10.74
CA SER A 12 -6.62 -2.80 9.54
C SER A 12 -8.13 -2.83 9.80
N VAL A 13 -8.54 -3.02 11.06
CA VAL A 13 -9.94 -2.95 11.49
C VAL A 13 -10.43 -1.52 11.76
N ARG A 14 -9.53 -0.53 11.79
CA ARG A 14 -9.81 0.88 12.05
C ARG A 14 -10.12 1.62 10.74
N THR A 15 -11.33 1.44 10.23
CA THR A 15 -11.67 1.83 8.85
C THR A 15 -12.61 3.02 8.73
N SER A 16 -13.23 3.47 9.82
CA SER A 16 -14.14 4.63 9.75
C SER A 16 -13.37 5.93 9.50
N SER A 17 -14.03 6.93 8.90
CA SER A 17 -13.39 8.22 8.61
C SER A 17 -12.82 8.89 9.87
N GLN A 18 -13.49 8.74 11.02
CA GLN A 18 -13.01 9.27 12.29
C GLN A 18 -11.77 8.52 12.78
N GLU A 19 -11.77 7.20 12.73
CA GLU A 19 -10.59 6.39 13.10
C GLU A 19 -9.40 6.68 12.18
N VAL A 20 -9.64 6.83 10.88
CA VAL A 20 -8.61 7.21 9.90
C VAL A 20 -8.00 8.57 10.26
N ALA A 21 -8.82 9.56 10.62
CA ALA A 21 -8.32 10.88 11.02
C ALA A 21 -7.51 10.81 12.32
N VAL A 22 -7.96 10.04 13.32
CA VAL A 22 -7.23 9.82 14.57
C VAL A 22 -5.88 9.14 14.31
N ALA A 23 -5.87 8.11 13.47
CA ALA A 23 -4.64 7.38 13.15
C ALA A 23 -3.61 8.24 12.40
N ARG A 24 -4.07 9.05 11.44
CA ARG A 24 -3.20 10.02 10.74
C ARG A 24 -2.64 11.08 11.69
N ARG A 25 -3.47 11.56 12.63
CA ARG A 25 -3.03 12.50 13.67
C ARG A 25 -1.98 11.87 14.59
N ALA A 26 -2.19 10.64 15.05
CA ALA A 26 -1.22 9.94 15.89
C ALA A 26 0.12 9.75 15.16
N LEU A 27 0.10 9.40 13.87
CA LEU A 27 1.31 9.31 13.04
C LEU A 27 2.07 10.65 12.99
N TYR A 28 1.35 11.76 12.80
CA TYR A 28 1.93 13.09 12.79
C TYR A 28 2.51 13.48 14.16
N GLU A 29 1.75 13.29 15.25
CA GLU A 29 2.19 13.65 16.60
C GLU A 29 3.46 12.88 16.99
N GLU A 30 3.51 11.57 16.72
CA GLU A 30 4.67 10.75 17.05
C GLU A 30 5.91 11.12 16.24
N ILE A 31 5.78 11.33 14.92
CA ILE A 31 6.93 11.63 14.07
C ILE A 31 7.37 13.09 14.21
N VAL A 32 6.43 14.03 14.10
CA VAL A 32 6.75 15.46 13.93
C VAL A 32 6.87 16.18 15.27
N LEU A 33 5.95 15.95 16.21
CA LEU A 33 5.96 16.66 17.48
C LEU A 33 6.88 16.00 18.50
N ASN A 34 6.86 14.66 18.53
CA ASN A 34 7.59 13.88 19.51
C ASN A 34 8.97 13.43 18.99
N GLY A 35 9.20 13.42 17.67
CA GLY A 35 10.47 12.93 17.10
C GLY A 35 10.69 11.43 17.33
N ASN A 36 9.63 10.67 17.59
CA ASN A 36 9.69 9.23 17.77
C ASN A 36 9.75 8.52 16.42
N THR A 37 10.24 7.28 16.45
CA THR A 37 10.23 6.39 15.29
C THR A 37 8.99 5.51 15.34
N VAL A 38 8.14 5.61 14.33
CA VAL A 38 6.96 4.75 14.21
C VAL A 38 7.34 3.42 13.59
N VAL A 39 6.93 2.32 14.22
CA VAL A 39 7.17 0.96 13.73
C VAL A 39 5.87 0.39 13.18
N LEU A 40 5.82 0.17 11.87
CA LEU A 40 4.69 -0.47 11.17
C LEU A 40 4.92 -1.97 11.10
N THR A 41 3.93 -2.75 11.52
CA THR A 41 3.93 -4.19 11.23
C THR A 41 3.62 -4.44 9.76
N PHE A 42 3.99 -5.61 9.23
CA PHE A 42 3.53 -6.03 7.90
C PHE A 42 2.02 -5.95 7.72
N ASN A 43 1.22 -6.26 8.75
CA ASN A 43 -0.24 -6.17 8.65
C ASN A 43 -0.71 -4.72 8.44
N GLN A 44 -0.15 -3.77 9.22
CA GLN A 44 -0.48 -2.36 9.07
C GLN A 44 0.03 -1.79 7.74
N LEU A 45 1.23 -2.19 7.33
CA LEU A 45 1.77 -1.80 6.03
C LEU A 45 0.91 -2.32 4.88
N ALA A 46 0.41 -3.55 5.02
CA ALA A 46 -0.37 -4.22 3.98
C ALA A 46 -1.84 -3.81 3.96
N ASP A 47 -2.42 -3.33 5.06
CA ASP A 47 -3.88 -3.20 5.17
C ASP A 47 -4.39 -2.06 6.06
N SER A 48 -3.53 -1.12 6.44
CA SER A 48 -4.00 0.07 7.15
C SER A 48 -4.63 1.05 6.18
N ARG A 49 -5.95 1.21 6.24
CA ARG A 49 -6.66 2.24 5.48
C ARG A 49 -6.12 3.65 5.75
N ALA A 50 -5.74 3.95 6.98
CA ALA A 50 -5.21 5.26 7.34
C ALA A 50 -3.85 5.52 6.69
N PHE A 51 -2.95 4.55 6.76
CA PHE A 51 -1.59 4.66 6.22
C PHE A 51 -1.57 4.59 4.69
N LEU A 52 -2.20 3.58 4.10
CA LEU A 52 -2.24 3.40 2.64
C LEU A 52 -2.98 4.54 1.96
N GLY A 53 -4.11 4.98 2.53
CA GLY A 53 -4.83 6.14 2.03
C GLY A 53 -4.01 7.42 2.13
N LEU A 54 -3.10 7.55 3.10
CA LEU A 54 -2.18 8.70 3.18
C LEU A 54 -1.12 8.61 2.06
N ALA A 55 -0.60 7.42 1.79
CA ALA A 55 0.36 7.19 0.71
C ALA A 55 -0.23 7.42 -0.68
N MET A 56 -1.53 7.19 -0.87
CA MET A 56 -2.23 7.37 -2.14
C MET A 56 -2.84 8.76 -2.33
N GLU A 57 -2.68 9.67 -1.35
CA GLU A 57 -3.29 11.00 -1.40
C GLU A 57 -2.68 11.90 -2.47
N SER A 58 -1.34 11.88 -2.60
CA SER A 58 -0.61 12.56 -3.67
C SER A 58 0.79 11.97 -3.86
N GLU A 59 1.43 12.28 -4.99
CA GLU A 59 2.82 11.87 -5.24
C GLU A 59 3.80 12.51 -4.25
N GLU A 60 3.52 13.74 -3.79
CA GLU A 60 4.30 14.41 -2.74
C GLU A 60 4.19 13.66 -1.41
N MET A 61 2.99 13.21 -1.04
CA MET A 61 2.78 12.43 0.17
C MET A 61 3.44 11.06 0.10
N LEU A 62 3.36 10.39 -1.05
CA LEU A 62 4.07 9.14 -1.30
C LEU A 62 5.59 9.34 -1.16
N ALA A 63 6.13 10.41 -1.73
CA ALA A 63 7.55 10.75 -1.62
C ALA A 63 7.95 11.07 -0.17
N ALA A 64 7.10 11.77 0.57
CA ALA A 64 7.30 12.06 1.98
C ALA A 64 7.36 10.78 2.82
N ILE A 65 6.43 9.85 2.62
CA ILE A 65 6.42 8.55 3.33
C ILE A 65 7.69 7.74 3.01
N LYS A 66 8.09 7.68 1.73
CA LYS A 66 9.36 7.03 1.34
C LYS A 66 10.55 7.72 2.00
N GLY A 67 10.57 9.05 2.09
CA GLY A 67 11.61 9.81 2.78
C GLY A 67 11.67 9.50 4.27
N LEU A 68 10.52 9.44 4.95
CA LEU A 68 10.41 9.07 6.37
C LEU A 68 10.91 7.64 6.63
N MET A 69 10.70 6.71 5.71
CA MET A 69 11.26 5.36 5.80
C MET A 69 12.79 5.37 5.62
N LEU A 70 13.32 6.12 4.65
CA LEU A 70 14.76 6.21 4.39
C LEU A 70 15.53 6.87 5.55
N CYS A 71 14.99 7.92 6.16
CA CYS A 71 15.61 8.55 7.32
C CYS A 71 15.33 7.80 8.63
N GLY A 72 14.59 6.69 8.58
CA GLY A 72 14.32 5.82 9.72
C GLY A 72 13.29 6.34 10.73
N ALA A 73 12.52 7.38 10.38
CA ALA A 73 11.39 7.85 11.17
C ALA A 73 10.18 6.90 11.09
N ILE A 74 10.07 6.15 9.99
CA ILE A 74 9.18 4.99 9.86
C ILE A 74 10.03 3.74 9.66
N LYS A 75 9.82 2.72 10.48
CA LYS A 75 10.47 1.41 10.37
C LYS A 75 9.44 0.32 10.17
N ILE A 76 9.84 -0.77 9.54
CA ILE A 76 8.95 -1.91 9.27
C ILE A 76 9.37 -3.10 10.13
N SER A 77 8.44 -3.62 10.91
CA SER A 77 8.61 -4.84 11.69
C SER A 77 8.11 -6.05 10.89
N ARG A 78 8.99 -7.05 10.76
CA ARG A 78 8.70 -8.31 10.05
C ARG A 78 7.72 -9.19 10.82
N PHE A 79 6.97 -9.99 10.08
CA PHE A 79 6.09 -11.01 10.64
C PHE A 79 6.69 -12.42 10.45
N GLY A 80 7.01 -13.10 11.54
CA GLY A 80 7.48 -14.50 11.52
C GLY A 80 8.68 -14.72 10.61
N ASP A 81 8.55 -15.68 9.69
CA ASP A 81 9.56 -16.08 8.70
C ASP A 81 9.51 -15.26 7.39
N LYS A 82 8.57 -14.30 7.29
CA LYS A 82 8.34 -13.54 6.06
C LYS A 82 9.43 -12.51 5.83
N ARG A 83 10.03 -12.57 4.65
CA ARG A 83 11.20 -11.77 4.26
C ARG A 83 10.84 -10.45 3.60
N THR A 84 9.66 -10.31 3.01
CA THR A 84 9.23 -9.08 2.30
C THR A 84 7.75 -8.78 2.53
N ALA A 85 7.36 -7.50 2.41
CA ALA A 85 5.96 -7.09 2.46
C ALA A 85 5.16 -7.71 1.29
N SER A 86 5.77 -7.81 0.11
CA SER A 86 5.20 -8.51 -1.04
C SER A 86 4.95 -9.99 -0.74
N GLN A 87 5.90 -10.71 -0.13
CA GLN A 87 5.70 -12.10 0.28
C GLN A 87 4.55 -12.23 1.28
N TYR A 88 4.49 -11.34 2.27
CA TYR A 88 3.41 -11.34 3.26
C TYR A 88 2.03 -11.16 2.60
N LEU A 89 1.90 -10.18 1.69
CA LEU A 89 0.66 -9.97 0.94
C LEU A 89 0.32 -11.17 0.04
N GLN A 90 1.29 -11.74 -0.67
CA GLN A 90 1.08 -12.89 -1.52
C GLN A 90 0.55 -14.11 -0.76
N ASP A 91 1.06 -14.36 0.46
CA ASP A 91 0.60 -15.47 1.29
C ASP A 91 -0.86 -15.27 1.75
N ASN A 92 -1.23 -14.02 2.02
CA ASN A 92 -2.59 -13.65 2.44
C ASN A 92 -3.58 -13.57 1.27
N LEU A 93 -3.09 -13.23 0.07
CA LEU A 93 -3.84 -13.17 -1.19
C LEU A 93 -3.70 -14.45 -2.01
N ARG A 94 -3.14 -15.52 -1.47
CA ARG A 94 -3.03 -16.76 -2.22
C ARG A 94 -4.44 -17.34 -2.45
N PRO A 95 -4.82 -17.67 -3.70
CA PRO A 95 -6.04 -18.42 -3.95
C PRO A 95 -5.98 -19.79 -3.26
N SER A 96 -7.04 -20.18 -2.58
CA SER A 96 -7.21 -21.53 -2.05
C SER A 96 -7.42 -22.52 -3.20
N ALA A 97 -7.32 -23.83 -2.92
CA ALA A 97 -7.65 -24.87 -3.90
C ALA A 97 -9.11 -24.79 -4.41
N ALA A 98 -9.99 -24.09 -3.68
CA ALA A 98 -11.36 -23.81 -4.07
C ALA A 98 -11.52 -22.47 -4.83
N GLY A 99 -10.42 -21.78 -5.16
CA GLY A 99 -10.42 -20.53 -5.91
C GLY A 99 -10.68 -19.26 -5.09
N SER A 100 -10.95 -19.37 -3.78
CA SER A 100 -11.18 -18.21 -2.89
C SER A 100 -9.89 -17.72 -2.23
N HIS A 101 -9.67 -16.41 -2.17
CA HIS A 101 -8.53 -15.82 -1.44
C HIS A 101 -8.66 -15.97 0.10
N GLY A 102 -7.53 -15.83 0.82
CA GLY A 102 -7.47 -15.92 2.29
C GLY A 102 -8.29 -14.84 3.02
N LYS A 103 -8.40 -14.95 4.36
CA LYS A 103 -9.21 -14.07 5.24
C LYS A 103 -8.78 -12.60 5.31
N PHE A 104 -7.85 -12.16 4.45
CA PHE A 104 -7.35 -10.80 4.45
C PHE A 104 -8.45 -9.86 3.95
N VAL A 105 -8.78 -8.83 4.74
CA VAL A 105 -9.92 -7.97 4.44
C VAL A 105 -9.59 -7.00 3.30
N LEU A 106 -8.30 -6.63 3.14
CA LEU A 106 -7.85 -5.61 2.18
C LEU A 106 -8.60 -4.28 2.38
N SER A 107 -8.89 -3.93 3.63
CA SER A 107 -9.58 -2.69 4.00
C SER A 107 -8.82 -1.41 3.60
N GLY A 108 -7.50 -1.51 3.45
CA GLY A 108 -6.67 -0.42 2.96
C GLY A 108 -6.58 -0.31 1.43
N TRP A 109 -7.20 -1.24 0.70
CA TRP A 109 -7.18 -1.28 -0.77
C TRP A 109 -8.53 -0.87 -1.31
N ASN A 110 -8.52 -0.07 -2.38
CA ASN A 110 -9.73 0.36 -3.05
C ASN A 110 -10.26 -0.76 -3.97
N ILE A 111 -10.87 -1.78 -3.37
CA ILE A 111 -11.65 -2.81 -4.07
C ILE A 111 -13.12 -2.44 -3.91
N PRO A 112 -13.79 -1.91 -4.95
CA PRO A 112 -15.14 -1.38 -4.80
C PRO A 112 -16.14 -2.45 -4.34
N ALA A 113 -16.85 -2.16 -3.25
CA ALA A 113 -17.85 -3.09 -2.68
C ALA A 113 -19.07 -3.30 -3.60
N VAL A 114 -19.31 -2.37 -4.51
CA VAL A 114 -20.37 -2.43 -5.54
C VAL A 114 -20.11 -3.49 -6.61
N LEU A 115 -18.87 -3.96 -6.76
CA LEU A 115 -18.53 -5.03 -7.69
C LEU A 115 -19.05 -6.37 -7.17
N ASN A 116 -19.45 -7.24 -8.10
CA ASN A 116 -19.84 -8.60 -7.78
C ASN A 116 -18.65 -9.43 -7.26
N ILE A 117 -18.95 -10.60 -6.66
CA ILE A 117 -17.93 -11.48 -6.08
C ILE A 117 -16.82 -11.84 -7.09
N GLU A 118 -17.19 -12.20 -8.31
CA GLU A 118 -16.23 -12.61 -9.35
C GLU A 118 -15.28 -11.46 -9.74
N ALA A 119 -15.81 -10.25 -9.93
CA ALA A 119 -15.01 -9.07 -10.25
C ALA A 119 -14.06 -8.68 -9.09
N ARG A 120 -14.50 -8.79 -7.83
CA ARG A 120 -13.64 -8.56 -6.66
C ARG A 120 -12.53 -9.60 -6.56
N GLU A 121 -12.83 -10.88 -6.77
CA GLU A 121 -11.82 -11.95 -6.78
C GLU A 121 -10.84 -11.77 -7.96
N ARG A 122 -11.32 -11.34 -9.14
CA ARG A 122 -10.45 -11.03 -10.28
C ARG A 122 -9.46 -9.89 -9.97
N MET A 123 -9.90 -8.85 -9.26
CA MET A 123 -9.01 -7.78 -8.81
C MET A 123 -7.98 -8.26 -7.79
N ARG A 124 -8.39 -9.12 -6.84
CA ARG A 124 -7.48 -9.76 -5.88
C ARG A 124 -6.44 -10.66 -6.54
N ASP A 125 -6.85 -11.48 -7.51
CA ASP A 125 -5.93 -12.31 -8.30
C ASP A 125 -4.97 -11.43 -9.12
N GLY A 126 -5.44 -10.30 -9.64
CA GLY A 126 -4.58 -9.33 -10.31
C GLY A 126 -3.50 -8.76 -9.40
N ILE A 127 -3.87 -8.33 -8.20
CA ILE A 127 -2.92 -7.84 -7.19
C ILE A 127 -1.92 -8.95 -6.82
N TYR A 128 -2.41 -10.17 -6.57
CA TYR A 128 -1.58 -11.33 -6.25
C TYR A 128 -0.54 -11.63 -7.35
N ARG A 129 -0.98 -11.70 -8.61
CA ARG A 129 -0.10 -11.97 -9.76
C ARG A 129 0.91 -10.85 -9.97
N ALA A 130 0.49 -9.60 -9.82
CA ALA A 130 1.38 -8.47 -9.98
C ALA A 130 2.50 -8.47 -8.93
N LEU A 131 2.16 -8.74 -7.67
CA LEU A 131 3.15 -8.91 -6.59
C LEU A 131 4.08 -10.10 -6.83
N ARG A 132 3.54 -11.23 -7.29
CA ARG A 132 4.28 -12.48 -7.51
C ARG A 132 5.28 -12.37 -8.67
N ASN A 133 4.89 -11.71 -9.75
CA ASN A 133 5.70 -11.60 -10.96
C ASN A 133 6.47 -10.27 -11.04
N SER A 134 6.27 -9.37 -10.08
CA SER A 134 6.79 -7.99 -10.12
C SER A 134 6.38 -7.25 -11.41
N ASP A 135 5.16 -7.50 -11.86
CA ASP A 135 4.62 -7.00 -13.13
C ASP A 135 3.21 -6.44 -12.93
N THR A 136 3.10 -5.11 -12.92
CA THR A 136 1.82 -4.43 -12.73
C THR A 136 1.00 -4.27 -14.01
N ALA A 137 1.53 -4.65 -15.18
CA ALA A 137 0.78 -4.57 -16.45
C ALA A 137 -0.46 -5.47 -16.45
N TYR A 138 -0.47 -6.54 -15.65
CA TYR A 138 -1.64 -7.39 -15.50
C TYR A 138 -2.86 -6.62 -14.96
N LEU A 139 -2.66 -5.61 -14.12
CA LEU A 139 -3.78 -4.80 -13.61
C LEU A 139 -4.41 -3.94 -14.71
N ASP A 140 -3.66 -3.56 -15.74
CA ASP A 140 -4.19 -2.81 -16.88
C ASP A 140 -5.17 -3.68 -17.69
N SER A 141 -5.02 -5.01 -17.67
CA SER A 141 -5.97 -5.96 -18.27
C SER A 141 -7.34 -6.03 -17.57
N LEU A 142 -7.47 -5.40 -16.39
CA LEU A 142 -8.73 -5.28 -15.66
C LEU A 142 -9.53 -4.06 -16.08
N LEU A 143 -8.94 -3.12 -16.84
CA LEU A 143 -9.63 -1.92 -17.31
C LEU A 143 -10.75 -2.30 -18.27
N VAL A 144 -11.90 -1.66 -18.09
CA VAL A 144 -13.08 -1.81 -18.95
C VAL A 144 -13.21 -0.61 -19.90
N ALA A 145 -13.82 -0.85 -21.05
CA ALA A 145 -13.96 0.15 -22.10
C ALA A 145 -15.05 1.19 -21.77
N ASP A 146 -16.21 0.71 -21.30
CA ASP A 146 -17.42 1.51 -21.12
C ASP A 146 -18.30 1.06 -19.92
N ASP A 147 -19.33 1.87 -19.63
CA ASP A 147 -20.21 1.65 -18.48
C ASP A 147 -21.10 0.39 -18.66
N ALA A 148 -21.30 -0.08 -19.90
CA ALA A 148 -22.09 -1.27 -20.16
C ALA A 148 -21.31 -2.53 -19.74
N GLU A 149 -20.03 -2.60 -20.09
CA GLU A 149 -19.13 -3.65 -19.62
C GLU A 149 -18.99 -3.60 -18.09
N LEU A 150 -18.84 -2.40 -17.50
CA LEU A 150 -18.75 -2.26 -16.05
C LEU A 150 -20.02 -2.67 -15.31
N SER A 151 -21.20 -2.38 -15.87
CA SER A 151 -22.48 -2.73 -15.25
C SER A 151 -22.62 -4.25 -15.07
N ALA A 152 -22.06 -5.05 -15.98
CA ALA A 152 -22.06 -6.51 -15.85
C ALA A 152 -21.18 -7.02 -14.70
N LEU A 153 -20.23 -6.20 -14.23
CA LEU A 153 -19.34 -6.51 -13.10
C LEU A 153 -19.87 -6.03 -11.75
N CYS A 154 -20.96 -5.26 -11.73
CA CYS A 154 -21.56 -4.75 -10.48
C CYS A 154 -22.57 -5.76 -9.89
N GLU A 155 -22.80 -5.67 -8.58
CA GLU A 155 -23.90 -6.37 -7.91
C GLU A 155 -25.25 -5.88 -8.47
N PRO A 156 -26.30 -6.73 -8.50
CA PRO A 156 -27.60 -6.33 -9.01
C PRO A 156 -28.17 -5.09 -8.28
N GLY A 157 -28.41 -4.02 -9.02
CA GLY A 157 -28.98 -2.76 -8.50
C GLY A 157 -27.94 -1.74 -8.01
N GLU A 158 -26.67 -2.11 -7.95
CA GLU A 158 -25.56 -1.19 -7.69
C GLU A 158 -25.08 -0.54 -8.99
N VAL A 159 -24.61 0.70 -8.91
CA VAL A 159 -24.13 1.45 -10.08
C VAL A 159 -22.79 2.10 -9.76
N MET A 160 -21.86 2.00 -10.70
CA MET A 160 -20.56 2.66 -10.66
C MET A 160 -20.21 3.15 -12.06
N ASP A 161 -19.61 4.33 -12.13
CA ASP A 161 -19.08 4.84 -13.39
C ASP A 161 -17.68 4.28 -13.69
N VAL A 162 -17.36 4.15 -14.97
CA VAL A 162 -16.05 3.66 -15.45
C VAL A 162 -14.89 4.45 -14.89
N ARG A 163 -15.05 5.77 -14.71
CA ARG A 163 -13.96 6.60 -14.19
C ARG A 163 -13.57 6.16 -12.79
N ARG A 164 -14.52 5.98 -11.88
CA ARG A 164 -14.27 5.48 -10.51
C ARG A 164 -13.64 4.10 -10.51
N TYR A 165 -14.09 3.21 -11.41
CA TYR A 165 -13.48 1.88 -11.54
C TYR A 165 -12.02 1.96 -12.02
N ARG A 166 -11.72 2.79 -13.02
CA ARG A 166 -10.35 3.03 -13.49
C ARG A 166 -9.47 3.65 -12.40
N GLU A 167 -10.01 4.57 -11.61
CA GLU A 167 -9.32 5.14 -10.44
C GLU A 167 -8.97 4.05 -9.41
N ALA A 168 -9.89 3.12 -9.13
CA ALA A 168 -9.65 1.98 -8.24
C ALA A 168 -8.54 1.05 -8.76
N VAL A 169 -8.56 0.71 -10.06
CA VAL A 169 -7.50 -0.11 -10.70
C VAL A 169 -6.14 0.61 -10.63
N ALA A 170 -6.11 1.91 -10.92
CA ALA A 170 -4.89 2.72 -10.86
C ALA A 170 -4.34 2.85 -9.43
N GLU A 171 -5.19 2.98 -8.43
CA GLU A 171 -4.79 2.99 -7.02
C GLU A 171 -4.23 1.65 -6.58
N ALA A 172 -4.87 0.54 -6.95
CA ALA A 172 -4.35 -0.81 -6.71
C ALA A 172 -2.96 -0.99 -7.33
N LYS A 173 -2.75 -0.49 -8.56
CA LYS A 173 -1.45 -0.49 -9.24
C LYS A 173 -0.38 0.27 -8.45
N ARG A 174 -0.66 1.50 -8.04
CA ARG A 174 0.26 2.30 -7.22
C ARG A 174 0.58 1.65 -5.87
N LEU A 175 -0.39 0.99 -5.23
CA LEU A 175 -0.17 0.24 -4.01
C LEU A 175 0.73 -0.97 -4.22
N VAL A 176 0.53 -1.73 -5.32
CA VAL A 176 1.45 -2.82 -5.69
C VAL A 176 2.86 -2.28 -5.92
N ASP A 177 3.01 -1.17 -6.67
CA ASP A 177 4.31 -0.55 -6.90
C ASP A 177 4.98 -0.11 -5.60
N LEU A 178 4.23 0.46 -4.65
CA LEU A 178 4.73 0.79 -3.32
C LEU A 178 5.21 -0.47 -2.57
N MET A 179 4.43 -1.55 -2.58
CA MET A 179 4.79 -2.79 -1.88
C MET A 179 6.02 -3.46 -2.51
N LEU A 180 6.15 -3.43 -3.83
CA LEU A 180 7.33 -3.91 -4.55
C LEU A 180 8.54 -3.01 -4.28
N ALA A 181 8.37 -1.69 -4.32
CA ALA A 181 9.44 -0.73 -4.03
C ALA A 181 9.97 -0.90 -2.61
N ILE A 182 9.09 -1.07 -1.62
CA ILE A 182 9.49 -1.38 -0.25
C ILE A 182 10.25 -2.71 -0.24
N SER A 183 9.69 -3.77 -0.83
CA SER A 183 10.26 -5.14 -0.80
C SER A 183 11.62 -5.26 -1.49
N ASN A 184 11.88 -4.47 -2.52
CA ASN A 184 13.11 -4.51 -3.34
C ASN A 184 14.15 -3.47 -2.91
N SER A 185 13.84 -2.60 -1.93
CA SER A 185 14.70 -1.52 -1.46
C SER A 185 15.16 -1.76 -0.03
N PRO A 186 16.31 -1.19 0.40
CA PRO A 186 16.66 -1.08 1.81
C PRO A 186 15.59 -0.38 2.68
N LEU A 187 14.60 0.29 2.08
CA LEU A 187 13.36 0.73 2.74
C LEU A 187 12.69 -0.38 3.57
N SER A 188 12.83 -1.64 3.15
CA SER A 188 12.16 -2.79 3.77
C SER A 188 12.66 -3.13 5.18
N TYR A 189 13.94 -2.93 5.47
CA TYR A 189 14.60 -3.50 6.66
C TYR A 189 15.73 -2.63 7.17
N VAL A 190 15.56 -1.31 7.19
CA VAL A 190 16.52 -0.44 7.90
C VAL A 190 16.73 -1.05 9.28
N ASP A 191 17.93 -1.58 9.51
CA ASP A 191 18.28 -2.23 10.77
C ASP A 191 17.87 -1.27 11.87
N VAL A 192 17.10 -1.75 12.84
CA VAL A 192 16.67 -0.90 13.96
C VAL A 192 17.87 -0.26 14.65
N ASN A 193 19.06 -0.87 14.50
CA ASN A 193 20.36 -0.46 15.02
C ASN A 193 21.25 0.33 14.03
N LEU A 194 20.81 0.64 12.80
CA LEU A 194 21.62 1.46 11.89
C LEU A 194 21.66 2.91 12.42
N GLU A 195 22.84 3.34 12.88
CA GLU A 195 23.04 4.67 13.51
C GLU A 195 23.10 5.82 12.47
N ALA A 196 23.60 5.56 11.26
CA ALA A 196 23.73 6.59 10.23
C ALA A 196 22.40 6.74 9.45
N ARG A 197 21.75 7.90 9.62
CA ARG A 197 20.49 8.24 8.95
C ARG A 197 20.72 9.49 8.08
N PRO A 198 20.36 9.47 6.78
CA PRO A 198 20.33 10.70 6.00
C PRO A 198 19.33 11.67 6.64
N ALA A 199 19.60 12.98 6.56
CA ALA A 199 18.61 13.98 6.96
C ALA A 199 17.35 13.81 6.08
N LEU A 200 16.18 14.22 6.57
CA LEU A 200 14.93 14.10 5.80
C LEU A 200 15.05 14.78 4.42
N GLU A 201 15.73 15.92 4.34
CA GLU A 201 15.96 16.63 3.09
C GLU A 201 16.78 15.79 2.08
N ASP A 202 17.84 15.12 2.56
CA ASP A 202 18.65 14.20 1.75
C ASP A 202 17.85 12.97 1.32
N ALA A 203 17.02 12.43 2.22
CA ALA A 203 16.14 11.30 1.94
C ALA A 203 15.11 11.65 0.85
N LEU A 204 14.48 12.82 0.94
CA LEU A 204 13.53 13.32 -0.07
C LEU A 204 14.22 13.52 -1.42
N ARG A 205 15.47 14.00 -1.42
CA ARG A 205 16.27 14.14 -2.64
C ARG A 205 16.54 12.77 -3.28
N LEU A 206 16.94 11.77 -2.50
CA LEU A 206 17.17 10.40 -2.99
C LEU A 206 15.90 9.78 -3.60
N VAL A 207 14.73 10.01 -3.00
CA VAL A 207 13.45 9.56 -3.56
C VAL A 207 13.18 10.20 -4.92
N ARG A 208 13.40 11.52 -5.05
CA ARG A 208 13.18 12.26 -6.31
C ARG A 208 14.15 11.83 -7.42
N GLU A 209 15.42 11.61 -7.08
CA GLU A 209 16.45 11.16 -8.03
C GLU A 209 16.25 9.70 -8.46
N GLY A 210 15.71 8.84 -7.59
CA GLY A 210 15.33 7.47 -7.94
C GLY A 210 14.15 7.42 -8.92
N SER A 211 13.14 8.27 -8.72
CA SER A 211 11.98 8.37 -9.62
C SER A 211 12.34 8.87 -11.03
N SER A 212 13.34 9.75 -11.16
CA SER A 212 13.75 10.29 -12.48
C SER A 212 14.59 9.30 -13.31
N ARG A 213 15.34 8.41 -12.67
CA ARG A 213 16.09 7.35 -13.36
C ARG A 213 15.19 6.26 -13.97
N GLY A 214 14.02 6.01 -13.38
CA GLY A 214 13.02 5.10 -13.95
C GLY A 214 12.39 5.65 -15.25
N ALA A 215 12.17 6.96 -15.33
CA ALA A 215 11.63 7.61 -16.53
C ALA A 215 12.64 7.75 -17.69
N SER A 216 13.93 7.56 -17.42
CA SER A 216 15.01 7.75 -18.41
C SER A 216 15.45 6.44 -19.08
N ALA A 217 14.93 5.29 -18.66
CA ALA A 217 15.32 3.96 -19.16
C ALA A 217 14.38 3.42 -20.26
N GLU A 218 13.34 4.16 -20.63
CA GLU A 218 12.37 3.81 -21.70
C GLU A 218 12.43 4.77 -22.91
N ALA A 219 13.59 5.38 -23.18
CA ALA A 219 13.81 6.20 -24.38
C ALA A 219 14.79 5.53 -25.35
#